data_AF-A0A8T2UC78-F1
#
_entry.id   AF-A0A8T2UC78-F1
#
_cell.length_a   1.000
_cell.length_b   1.000
_cell.length_c   1.000
_cell.angle_alpha   90.00
_cell.angle_beta   90.00
_cell.angle_gamma   90.00
#
_symmetry.space_group_name_H-M   'P 1'
#
loop_
_entity.id
_entity.type
_entity.pdbx_description
1 polymer ?
#
loop_
_entity_poly.entity_id
_entity_poly.type
_entity_poly.pdbx_seq_one_letter_code
_entity_poly.pdbx_strand_id
1 'polypeptide(L)'
;MGTLTLDLRPGAGLGPFLLGMPVCDAFAYIDHHPDTFDAVQVNYHDEETLLCDLVVSFPNHGFHLRFEPRSERLRLNEVFEVQLL
;
A
#
# COMPACT_ATOMS: atom_id res chain seq x y z
N MET A 1 14.60 -13.45 -17.38
CA MET A 1 13.89 -13.36 -16.10
C MET A 1 14.87 -12.74 -15.11
N GLY A 2 14.85 -11.41 -14.97
CA GLY A 2 15.78 -10.71 -14.08
C GLY A 2 15.35 -10.87 -12.63
N THR A 3 16.29 -11.20 -11.75
CA THR A 3 16.05 -11.24 -10.31
C THR A 3 16.27 -9.84 -9.73
N LEU A 4 15.23 -9.26 -9.12
CA LEU A 4 15.33 -7.99 -8.40
C LEU A 4 15.77 -8.27 -6.96
N THR A 5 16.95 -7.75 -6.58
CA THR A 5 17.47 -7.86 -5.22
C THR A 5 17.31 -6.51 -4.53
N LEU A 6 16.43 -6.42 -3.54
CA LEU A 6 16.18 -5.22 -2.73
C LEU A 6 16.64 -5.49 -1.29
N ASP A 7 17.47 -4.59 -0.75
CA ASP A 7 17.86 -4.63 0.67
C ASP A 7 16.66 -4.26 1.54
N LEU A 8 16.24 -5.19 2.40
CA LEU A 8 15.24 -4.91 3.44
C LEU A 8 15.90 -4.11 4.56
N ARG A 9 15.53 -2.83 4.70
CA ARG A 9 15.99 -1.97 5.80
C ARG A 9 14.82 -1.67 6.73
N PRO A 10 14.94 -1.88 8.05
CA PRO A 10 13.91 -1.47 9.01
C PRO A 10 13.57 0.01 8.87
N GLY A 11 12.29 0.35 8.72
CA GLY A 11 11.83 1.71 8.46
C GLY A 11 11.96 2.18 7.01
N ALA A 12 12.47 1.35 6.09
CA ALA A 12 12.37 1.60 4.66
C ALA A 12 11.11 0.93 4.09
N GLY A 13 10.34 1.70 3.34
CA GLY A 13 9.16 1.25 2.62
C GLY A 13 9.39 1.14 1.11
N LEU A 14 8.34 0.80 0.38
CA LEU A 14 8.29 1.02 -1.06
C LEU A 14 7.84 2.47 -1.27
N GLY A 15 8.79 3.35 -1.55
CA GLY A 15 8.56 4.78 -1.63
C GLY A 15 8.05 5.34 -0.28
N PRO A 16 6.93 6.09 -0.26
CA PRO A 16 6.42 6.77 0.94
C PRO A 16 5.73 5.84 1.94
N PHE A 17 5.45 4.58 1.57
CA PHE A 17 4.61 3.69 2.36
C PHE A 17 5.44 2.75 3.24
N LEU A 18 5.47 3.04 4.54
CA LEU A 18 6.27 2.32 5.54
C LEU A 18 5.47 1.24 6.26
N LEU A 19 6.04 0.05 6.42
CA LEU A 19 5.43 -0.98 7.27
C LEU A 19 5.20 -0.43 8.68
N GLY A 20 4.00 -0.66 9.20
CA GLY A 20 3.55 -0.15 10.49
C GLY A 20 2.93 1.25 10.44
N MET A 21 2.99 1.98 9.31
CA MET A 21 2.34 3.30 9.21
C MET A 21 0.82 3.16 9.38
N PRO A 22 0.17 4.11 10.07
CA PRO A 22 -1.28 4.09 10.20
C PRO A 22 -1.94 4.42 8.86
N VAL A 23 -3.13 3.85 8.65
CA VAL A 23 -3.90 4.04 7.42
C VAL A 23 -4.17 5.52 7.11
N CYS A 24 -4.40 6.35 8.13
CA CYS A 24 -4.63 7.78 7.95
C CYS A 24 -3.42 8.52 7.36
N ASP A 25 -2.20 8.16 7.76
CA ASP A 25 -0.98 8.76 7.20
C ASP A 25 -0.81 8.37 5.73
N ALA A 26 -1.20 7.15 5.36
CA ALA A 26 -1.16 6.69 3.97
C ALA A 26 -2.16 7.48 3.12
N PHE A 27 -3.41 7.61 3.56
CA PHE A 27 -4.42 8.43 2.86
C PHE A 27 -4.03 9.90 2.79
N ALA A 28 -3.53 10.47 3.88
CA ALA A 28 -3.03 11.84 3.86
C ALA A 28 -1.92 12.02 2.81
N TYR A 29 -0.98 11.08 2.69
CA TYR A 29 0.05 11.17 1.66
C TYR A 29 -0.53 11.09 0.24
N ILE A 30 -1.47 10.17 0.00
CA ILE A 30 -2.14 10.00 -1.30
C ILE A 30 -2.88 11.28 -1.70
N ASP A 31 -3.68 11.86 -0.79
CA ASP A 31 -4.46 13.07 -1.02
C ASP A 31 -3.59 14.29 -1.34
N HIS A 32 -2.36 14.36 -0.81
CA HIS A 32 -1.41 15.43 -1.10
C HIS A 32 -0.67 15.25 -2.44
N HIS A 33 -0.78 14.09 -3.10
CA HIS A 33 -0.09 13.78 -4.36
C HIS A 33 -1.05 13.26 -5.44
N PRO A 34 -2.10 14.02 -5.81
CA PRO A 34 -3.08 13.58 -6.81
C PRO A 34 -2.48 13.42 -8.21
N ASP A 35 -1.41 14.16 -8.53
CA ASP A 35 -0.68 14.02 -9.81
C ASP A 35 0.09 12.70 -9.90
N THR A 36 0.43 12.10 -8.75
CA THR A 36 1.13 10.83 -8.68
C THR A 36 0.16 9.67 -8.65
N PHE A 37 -0.94 9.76 -7.88
CA PHE A 37 -1.89 8.67 -7.67
C PHE A 37 -3.24 9.00 -8.33
N ASP A 38 -3.30 8.80 -9.64
CA ASP A 38 -4.44 9.19 -10.48
C ASP A 38 -5.67 8.28 -10.30
N ALA A 39 -5.47 7.04 -9.83
CA ALA A 39 -6.54 6.10 -9.50
C ALA A 39 -6.21 5.30 -8.24
N VAL A 40 -7.11 5.37 -7.24
CA VAL A 40 -7.02 4.63 -5.98
C VAL A 40 -8.35 3.94 -5.69
N GLN A 41 -8.31 2.65 -5.37
CA GLN A 41 -9.48 1.86 -5.01
C GLN A 41 -9.34 1.37 -3.57
N VAL A 42 -10.39 1.54 -2.77
CA VAL A 42 -10.41 1.11 -1.37
C VAL A 42 -11.36 -0.07 -1.24
N ASN A 43 -10.83 -1.24 -0.90
CA ASN A 43 -11.55 -2.49 -0.76
C ASN A 43 -11.57 -2.91 0.71
N TYR A 44 -12.76 -3.09 1.28
CA TYR A 44 -12.97 -3.57 2.64
C TYR A 44 -14.23 -4.44 2.71
N HIS A 45 -14.34 -5.26 3.76
CA HIS A 45 -15.55 -6.04 4.02
C HIS A 45 -16.57 -5.17 4.76
N ASP A 46 -17.71 -4.87 4.14
CA ASP A 46 -18.74 -3.98 4.71
C ASP A 46 -19.34 -4.52 6.02
N GLU A 47 -19.58 -5.82 6.11
CA GLU A 47 -20.22 -6.45 7.28
C GLU A 47 -19.21 -6.81 8.39
N GLU A 48 -17.97 -7.14 8.01
CA GLU A 48 -16.97 -7.71 8.90
C GLU A 48 -15.59 -7.07 8.68
N THR A 49 -15.51 -5.74 8.87
CA THR A 49 -14.30 -4.93 8.69
C THR A 49 -13.09 -5.42 9.50
N LEU A 50 -13.33 -6.14 10.60
CA LEU A 50 -12.28 -6.65 11.48
C LEU A 50 -11.71 -8.02 11.07
N LEU A 51 -12.33 -8.70 10.09
CA LEU A 51 -11.91 -10.04 9.65
C LEU A 51 -10.94 -10.02 8.48
N CYS A 52 -11.07 -9.02 7.61
CA CYS A 52 -10.27 -8.90 6.41
C CYS A 52 -9.41 -7.64 6.46
N ASP A 53 -8.20 -7.74 5.89
CA ASP A 53 -7.35 -6.57 5.70
C ASP A 53 -8.08 -5.50 4.88
N LEU A 54 -7.92 -4.24 5.25
CA LEU A 54 -8.25 -3.12 4.38
C LEU A 54 -7.21 -3.08 3.26
N VAL A 55 -7.67 -3.11 2.01
CA VAL A 55 -6.80 -3.11 0.83
C VAL A 55 -6.98 -1.79 0.09
N VAL A 56 -5.87 -1.07 -0.10
CA VAL A 56 -5.82 0.12 -0.96
C VAL A 56 -5.05 -0.26 -2.23
N SER A 57 -5.74 -0.27 -3.35
CA SER A 57 -5.22 -0.69 -4.65
C SER A 57 -4.87 0.50 -5.53
N PHE A 58 -3.71 0.43 -6.17
CA PHE A 58 -3.19 1.42 -7.12
C PHE A 58 -3.08 0.77 -8.51
N PRO A 59 -4.22 0.62 -9.22
CA PRO A 59 -4.27 -0.17 -10.46
C PRO A 59 -3.31 0.34 -11.53
N ASN A 60 -3.13 1.66 -11.65
CA ASN A 60 -2.23 2.26 -12.64
C ASN A 60 -0.74 2.15 -12.26
N HIS A 61 -0.45 1.75 -11.02
CA HIS A 61 0.91 1.61 -10.50
C HIS A 61 1.29 0.16 -10.18
N GLY A 62 0.35 -0.79 -10.31
CA GLY A 62 0.63 -2.21 -10.16
C GLY A 62 0.99 -2.65 -8.73
N PHE A 63 0.46 -1.98 -7.70
CA PHE A 63 0.68 -2.39 -6.30
C PHE A 63 -0.54 -2.19 -5.40
N HIS A 64 -0.57 -2.93 -4.28
CA HIS A 64 -1.53 -2.81 -3.20
C HIS A 64 -0.85 -2.52 -1.86
N LEU A 65 -1.55 -1.77 -1.02
CA LEU A 65 -1.27 -1.65 0.40
C LEU A 65 -2.30 -2.48 1.17
N ARG A 66 -1.85 -3.29 2.13
CA ARG A 66 -2.74 -4.02 3.04
C ARG A 66 -2.54 -3.55 4.46
N PHE A 67 -3.63 -3.17 5.11
CA PHE A 67 -3.65 -2.73 6.50
C PHE A 67 -4.26 -3.83 7.35
N GLU A 68 -3.60 -4.13 8.47
CA GLU A 68 -4.14 -5.07 9.44
C GLU A 68 -5.41 -4.48 10.07
N PRO A 69 -6.52 -5.22 10.12
CA PRO A 69 -7.83 -4.66 10.45
C PRO A 69 -7.96 -4.13 11.88
N ARG A 70 -7.23 -4.66 12.87
CA ARG A 70 -7.38 -4.25 14.27
C ARG A 70 -6.54 -3.04 14.64
N SER A 71 -5.31 -2.99 14.14
CA SER A 71 -4.33 -1.95 14.43
C SER A 71 -4.33 -0.85 13.38
N GLU A 72 -4.96 -1.08 12.23
CA GLU A 72 -5.01 -0.18 11.08
C GLU A 72 -3.60 0.23 10.60
N ARG A 73 -2.65 -0.70 10.75
CA ARG A 73 -1.25 -0.49 10.37
C ARG A 73 -0.92 -1.23 9.09
N LEU A 74 -0.15 -0.60 8.23
CA LEU A 74 0.35 -1.20 7.00
C LEU A 74 1.15 -2.45 7.34
N ARG A 75 0.69 -3.62 6.89
CA ARG A 75 1.34 -4.91 7.14
C ARG A 75 2.00 -5.50 5.89
N LEU A 76 1.58 -5.09 4.70
CA LEU A 76 2.11 -5.60 3.44
C LEU A 76 2.05 -4.54 2.33
N ASN A 77 3.16 -4.42 1.60
CA ASN A 77 3.24 -3.78 0.28
C ASN A 77 3.32 -4.90 -0.76
N GLU A 78 2.30 -5.06 -1.59
CA GLU A 78 2.20 -6.13 -2.58
C GLU A 78 2.38 -5.53 -3.98
N VAL A 79 3.48 -5.84 -4.67
CA VAL A 79 3.80 -5.29 -6.01
C VAL A 79 3.66 -6.39 -7.04
N PHE A 80 2.85 -6.15 -8.07
CA PHE A 80 2.56 -7.12 -9.15
C PHE A 80 3.17 -6.69 -10.48
N GLU A 81 3.25 -5.38 -10.75
CA GLU A 81 3.88 -4.85 -11.95
C GLU A 81 5.01 -3.90 -11.57
N VAL A 82 6.17 -4.11 -12.20
CA VAL A 82 7.32 -3.20 -12.08
C VAL A 82 7.59 -2.64 -13.47
N GLN A 83 7.34 -1.35 -13.65
CA GLN A 83 7.76 -0.65 -14.87
C GLN A 83 9.22 -0.21 -14.68
N LEU A 84 10.11 -0.75 -15.51
CA LEU A 84 11.48 -0.27 -15.62
C LEU A 84 11.46 1.01 -16.46
N LEU A 85 11.85 2.13 -15.86
CA LEU A 85 12.09 3.40 -16.56
C LEU A 85 13.22 3.27 -17.60
#